data_AF-A0A3D5QC36-F1
#
_entry.id   AF-A0A3D5QC36-F1
#
_cell.length_a   1.000
_cell.length_b   1.000
_cell.length_c   1.000
_cell.angle_alpha   90.00
_cell.angle_beta   90.00
_cell.angle_gamma   90.00
#
_symmetry.space_group_name_H-M   'P 1'
#
loop_
_entity.id
_entity.type
_entity.pdbx_description
1 polymer ?
#
loop_
_entity_poly.entity_id
_entity_poly.type
_entity_poly.pdbx_seq_one_letter_code
_entity_poly.pdbx_strand_id
1 'polypeptide(L)' 'LLNNIYSDFKGENFVIIGLSIDKKMNDLSKFIKEYNVDFPIYLGADDLMKHLKVTGVPETFLYDKKGKLVNKTIG' A
#
# COMPACT_ATOMS: atom_id res chain seq x y z
N LEU A 1 -10.86 3.28 -5.07
CA LEU A 1 -10.99 3.79 -3.68
C LEU A 1 -9.70 4.43 -3.21
N LEU A 2 -8.58 3.69 -3.12
CA LEU A 2 -7.32 4.22 -2.59
C LEU A 2 -6.80 5.44 -3.36
N ASN A 3 -6.89 5.44 -4.69
CA ASN A 3 -6.51 6.60 -5.51
C ASN A 3 -7.33 7.85 -5.15
N ASN A 4 -8.64 7.71 -4.98
CA ASN A 4 -9.49 8.84 -4.58
C ASN A 4 -9.08 9.36 -3.20
N ILE A 5 -8.83 8.47 -2.23
CA ILE A 5 -8.36 8.89 -0.90
C ILE A 5 -7.00 9.60 -1.01
N TYR A 6 -6.07 9.07 -1.81
CA TYR A 6 -4.77 9.71 -2.01
C TYR A 6 -4.91 11.11 -2.62
N SER A 7 -5.80 11.27 -3.60
CA SER A 7 -6.10 12.55 -4.23
C SER A 7 -6.79 13.53 -3.26
N ASP A 8 -7.81 13.07 -2.53
CA ASP A 8 -8.62 13.89 -1.64
C ASP A 8 -7.80 14.42 -0.45
N PHE A 9 -6.84 13.64 0.04
CA PHE A 9 -5.97 14.01 1.16
C PHE A 9 -4.62 14.59 0.71
N LYS A 10 -4.47 14.91 -0.58
CA LYS A 10 -3.23 15.46 -1.11
C LYS A 10 -2.92 16.82 -0.47
N GLY A 11 -1.75 16.93 0.16
CA GLY A 11 -1.33 18.14 0.89
C GLY A 11 -1.75 18.16 2.36
N GLU A 12 -2.50 17.14 2.82
CA GLU A 12 -2.74 16.93 4.24
C GLU A 12 -1.63 16.08 4.88
N ASN A 13 -1.68 15.95 6.21
CA ASN A 13 -0.80 15.05 6.96
C ASN A 13 -1.31 13.60 6.90
N PHE A 14 -1.46 13.08 5.68
CA PHE A 14 -1.89 11.71 5.37
C PHE A 14 -1.11 11.20 4.16
N VAL A 15 -0.64 9.95 4.23
CA VAL A 15 0.21 9.35 3.20
C VAL A 15 -0.28 7.95 2.90
N ILE A 16 -0.38 7.62 1.61
CA ILE A 16 -0.55 6.25 1.13
C ILE A 16 0.76 5.81 0.48
N ILE A 17 1.25 4.63 0.86
CA ILE A 17 2.35 3.94 0.21
C ILE A 17 1.92 2.53 -0.16
N GLY A 18 2.16 2.13 -1.41
CA GLY A 18 2.05 0.74 -1.83
C GLY A 18 3.33 0.00 -1.50
N LEU A 19 3.21 -1.23 -1.00
CA LEU A 19 4.35 -2.14 -0.82
C LEU A 19 4.13 -3.35 -1.73
N SER A 20 4.97 -3.47 -2.76
CA SER A 20 4.91 -4.59 -3.69
C SER A 20 5.80 -5.73 -3.24
N ILE A 21 5.26 -6.93 -3.43
CA ILE A 21 5.86 -8.23 -3.10
C ILE A 21 6.34 -8.95 -4.36
N ASP A 22 6.13 -8.30 -5.52
CA ASP A 22 6.40 -8.89 -6.81
C ASP A 22 7.90 -9.10 -6.98
N LYS A 23 8.28 -10.28 -7.47
CA LYS A 23 9.70 -10.55 -7.79
C LYS A 23 10.12 -9.98 -9.14
N LYS A 24 9.15 -9.60 -9.98
CA LYS A 24 9.37 -9.12 -11.34
C LYS A 24 8.75 -7.74 -11.50
N MET A 25 9.56 -6.78 -11.95
CA MET A 25 9.09 -5.42 -12.27
C MET A 25 7.94 -5.39 -13.27
N ASN A 26 7.83 -6.39 -14.16
CA ASN A 26 6.76 -6.46 -15.14
C ASN A 26 5.39 -6.74 -14.52
N ASP A 27 5.34 -7.54 -13.45
CA ASP A 27 4.08 -7.87 -12.77
C ASP A 27 3.58 -6.65 -11.98
N LEU A 28 4.49 -5.97 -11.27
CA LEU A 28 4.22 -4.67 -10.66
C LEU A 28 3.76 -3.63 -11.71
N SER A 29 4.43 -3.56 -12.86
CA SER A 29 4.07 -2.59 -13.91
C SER A 29 2.68 -2.85 -14.48
N LYS A 30 2.26 -4.12 -14.60
CA LYS A 30 0.89 -4.47 -15.00
C LYS A 30 -0.11 -4.04 -13.94
N PHE A 31 0.15 -4.32 -12.66
CA PHE A 31 -0.71 -3.91 -11.55
C PHE A 31 -0.91 -2.39 -11.53
N ILE A 32 0.17 -1.61 -11.63
CA ILE A 32 0.09 -0.13 -11.66
C ILE A 32 -0.82 0.35 -12.79
N LYS A 33 -0.72 -0.25 -13.98
CA LYS A 33 -1.53 0.11 -15.15
C LYS A 33 -2.99 -0.34 -15.01
N GLU A 34 -3.22 -1.56 -14.54
CA GLU A 34 -4.55 -2.14 -14.38
C GLU A 34 -5.39 -1.35 -13.37
N TYR A 35 -4.78 -0.96 -12.25
CA TYR A 35 -5.45 -0.23 -11.17
C TYR A 35 -5.26 1.28 -11.23
N ASN A 36 -4.56 1.80 -12.27
CA ASN A 36 -4.20 3.21 -12.43
C ASN A 36 -3.62 3.83 -11.16
N VAL A 37 -2.69 3.15 -10.50
CA VAL A 37 -2.18 3.57 -9.18
C VAL A 37 -1.46 4.92 -9.29
N ASP A 38 -1.87 5.87 -8.45
CA ASP A 38 -1.40 7.26 -8.44
C ASP A 38 -0.53 7.61 -7.21
N PHE A 39 -0.47 6.72 -6.22
CA PHE A 39 0.40 6.82 -5.04
C PHE A 39 1.71 6.05 -5.23
N PRO A 40 2.79 6.44 -4.52
CA PRO A 40 4.09 5.77 -4.64
C PRO A 40 4.02 4.30 -4.22
N ILE A 41 4.67 3.43 -5.00
CA ILE A 41 4.85 2.01 -4.66
C ILE A 41 6.35 1.71 -4.49
N TYR A 42 6.67 1.01 -3.40
CA TYR A 42 8.02 0.51 -3.12
C TYR A 42 8.09 -1.00 -3.34
N LEU A 43 9.17 -1.45 -3.97
CA LEU A 43 9.48 -2.86 -4.19
C LEU A 43 10.46 -3.36 -3.12
N GLY A 44 10.26 -4.60 -2.65
CA GLY A 44 11.24 -5.26 -1.78
C GLY A 44 10.99 -4.98 -0.30
N ALA A 45 9.77 -5.26 0.17
CA ALA A 45 9.35 -5.04 1.56
C ALA A 45 9.26 -6.34 2.38
N ASP A 46 10.01 -7.40 2.01
CA ASP A 46 9.85 -8.75 2.58
C ASP A 46 9.91 -8.81 4.11
N ASP A 47 10.87 -8.11 4.72
CA ASP A 47 11.00 -8.12 6.17
C ASP A 47 9.91 -7.31 6.87
N LEU A 48 9.47 -6.20 6.26
CA LEU A 48 8.35 -5.42 6.77
C LEU A 48 7.05 -6.23 6.69
N MET A 49 6.84 -7.01 5.64
CA MET A 49 5.68 -7.88 5.52
C MET A 49 5.63 -8.97 6.60
N LYS A 50 6.77 -9.59 6.90
CA LYS A 50 6.87 -10.55 8.01
C LYS A 50 6.52 -9.88 9.33
N HIS A 51 7.02 -8.67 9.56
CA HIS A 51 6.70 -7.88 10.75
C HIS A 51 5.21 -7.55 10.85
N LEU A 52 4.59 -7.14 9.74
CA LEU A 52 3.16 -6.83 9.64
C LEU A 52 2.26 -8.07 9.64
N LYS A 53 2.84 -9.27 9.56
CA LYS A 53 2.14 -10.55 9.45
C LYS A 53 1.10 -10.51 8.32
N VAL A 54 1.56 -10.10 7.14
CA VAL A 54 0.74 -10.12 5.93
C VAL A 54 0.33 -11.55 5.62
N THR A 55 -0.95 -11.74 5.34
CA THR A 55 -1.60 -13.05 5.16
C THR A 55 -2.19 -13.24 3.76
N GLY A 56 -2.40 -12.16 3.02
CA GLY A 56 -2.84 -12.17 1.63
C GLY A 56 -2.48 -10.88 0.91
N VAL A 57 -2.77 -10.83 -0.39
CA VAL A 57 -2.68 -9.61 -1.21
C VAL A 57 -3.94 -9.55 -2.08
N PRO A 58 -4.62 -8.38 -2.16
CA PRO A 58 -4.31 -7.13 -1.46
C PRO A 58 -4.56 -7.18 0.05
N GLU A 59 -3.74 -6.45 0.82
CA GLU A 59 -3.92 -6.24 2.26
C GLU A 59 -3.53 -4.80 2.61
N THR A 60 -4.38 -4.12 3.37
CA THR A 60 -4.24 -2.70 3.71
C THR A 60 -4.14 -2.51 5.22
N PHE A 61 -3.21 -1.66 5.66
CA PHE A 61 -3.01 -1.29 7.06
C PHE A 61 -3.17 0.21 7.22
N LEU A 62 -3.98 0.63 8.20
CA LEU A 62 -4.16 2.04 8.54
C LEU A 62 -3.55 2.31 9.90
N TYR A 63 -2.65 3.28 9.96
CA TYR A 63 -1.99 3.74 11.17
C TYR A 63 -2.44 5.17 11.51
N ASP A 64 -2.58 5.48 12.80
CA ASP A 64 -2.82 6.85 13.26
C ASP A 64 -1.52 7.68 13.33
N LYS A 65 -1.64 8.97 13.66
CA LYS A 65 -0.52 9.91 13.78
C LYS A 65 0.48 9.53 14.89
N LYS A 66 0.15 8.60 15.79
CA LYS A 66 1.03 8.09 16.85
C LYS A 66 1.67 6.76 16.46
N GLY A 67 1.45 6.28 15.23
CA GLY A 67 1.97 5.00 14.75
C GLY A 67 1.21 3.79 15.30
N LYS A 68 -0.01 3.96 15.82
CA LYS A 68 -0.84 2.85 16.26
C LYS A 68 -1.64 2.28 15.09
N LEU A 69 -1.61 0.96 14.90
CA LEU A 69 -2.47 0.29 13.95
C LEU A 69 -3.94 0.46 14.38
N VAL A 70 -4.73 1.13 13.54
CA VAL A 70 -6.16 1.38 13.79
C VAL A 70 -7.07 0.46 12.97
N ASN A 71 -6.60 -0.01 11.81
CA ASN A 71 -7.37 -0.94 10.98
C ASN A 71 -6.45 -1.83 10.14
N LYS A 72 -6.92 -3.06 9.87
CA LYS A 72 -6.32 -4.06 8.99
C LYS A 72 -7.42 -4.70 8.16
N THR A 73 -7.30 -4.62 6.83
CA THR A 73 -8.27 -5.19 5.90
C THR A 73 -7.56 -6.08 4.89
N ILE A 74 -8.09 -7.29 4.69
CA ILE A 74 -7.68 -8.24 3.64
C ILE A 74 -8.79 -8.25 2.59
N GLY A 75 -8.46 -8.16 1.30
CA GLY A 75 -9.46 -8.17 0.23
C GLY A 75 -8.86 -8.03 -1.15
#